data_AF-A0A1F3TU58-F1
#
_entry.id   AF-A0A1F3TU58-F1
#
_cell.length_a   1.000
_cell.length_b   1.000
_cell.length_c   1.000
_cell.angle_alpha   90.00
_cell.angle_beta   90.00
_cell.angle_gamma   90.00
#
_symmetry.space_group_name_H-M   'P 1'
#
loop_
_entity.id
_entity.type
_entity.pdbx_description
1 polymer ?
#
loop_
_entity_poly.entity_id
_entity_poly.type
_entity_poly.pdbx_seq_one_letter_code
_entity_poly.pdbx_strand_id
1 'polypeptide(L)'
;MDLIVNLFLFGQTVLAQTTEVATATAAQPAPPAYMQFVPFVIIIGVFYFFLIRPQAKKQKETQTFLSGLKVGDQVITQSGILGRIAALTDKLVTLEVANNVQIKVMRSQVLTSQAVLQDKKEGK
;
A
#
# COMPACT_ATOMS: atom_id res chain seq x y z
N MET A 1 -6.13 -20.66 45.05
CA MET A 1 -5.20 -21.80 45.15
C MET A 1 -5.62 -22.93 44.20
N ASP A 2 -6.89 -22.98 43.81
CA ASP A 2 -7.51 -24.05 43.02
C ASP A 2 -7.17 -24.08 41.53
N LEU A 3 -6.78 -22.95 40.91
CA LEU A 3 -6.48 -22.90 39.46
C LEU A 3 -5.12 -23.55 39.11
N ILE A 4 -4.12 -23.40 39.99
CA ILE A 4 -2.78 -24.00 39.81
C ILE A 4 -2.82 -25.48 40.23
N VAL A 5 -3.65 -25.84 41.21
CA VAL A 5 -3.86 -27.23 41.64
C VAL A 5 -4.62 -28.03 40.58
N ASN A 6 -5.65 -27.47 39.92
CA ASN A 6 -6.34 -28.15 38.81
C ASN A 6 -5.48 -28.30 37.56
N LEU A 7 -4.58 -27.35 37.27
CA LEU A 7 -3.66 -27.47 36.14
C LEU A 7 -2.58 -28.55 36.37
N PHE A 8 -2.18 -28.76 37.62
CA PHE A 8 -1.22 -29.79 38.01
C PHE A 8 -1.85 -31.18 38.15
N LEU A 9 -3.11 -31.28 38.62
CA LEU A 9 -3.86 -32.54 38.71
C LEU A 9 -4.29 -33.07 37.32
N PHE A 10 -4.56 -32.18 36.35
CA PHE A 10 -4.86 -32.57 34.95
C PHE A 10 -3.59 -32.87 34.12
N GLY A 11 -2.43 -32.37 34.53
CA GLY A 11 -1.15 -32.57 33.80
C GLY A 11 -0.55 -33.96 33.95
N GLN A 12 -0.83 -34.67 35.05
CA GLN A 12 -0.36 -36.05 35.30
C GLN A 12 -1.24 -37.12 34.64
N THR A 13 -2.45 -36.79 34.19
CA THR A 13 -3.33 -37.73 33.49
C THR A 13 -3.01 -37.92 31.99
N VAL A 14 -1.98 -37.24 31.46
CA VAL A 14 -1.59 -37.35 30.03
C VAL A 14 -0.42 -38.33 29.79
N LEU A 15 -0.16 -39.26 30.71
CA LEU A 15 0.77 -40.39 30.51
C LEU A 15 0.09 -41.78 30.58
N ALA A 16 -1.23 -41.85 30.60
CA ALA A 16 -1.99 -43.12 30.67
C ALA A 16 -2.89 -43.38 29.45
N GLN A 17 -2.52 -42.91 28.26
CA GLN A 17 -3.21 -43.27 27.00
C GLN A 17 -2.23 -43.78 25.94
N THR A 18 -1.53 -44.85 26.28
CA THR A 18 -1.24 -45.93 25.33
C THR A 18 -1.63 -47.23 25.98
N THR A 19 -2.82 -47.74 25.66
CA THR A 19 -3.16 -49.15 25.37
C THR A 19 -4.69 -49.21 25.15
N GLU A 20 -5.06 -49.69 23.96
CA GLU A 20 -6.39 -50.15 23.56
C GLU A 20 -7.51 -49.11 23.39
N VAL A 21 -7.50 -48.54 22.18
CA VAL A 21 -8.68 -48.02 21.50
C VAL A 21 -9.58 -49.21 21.12
N ALA A 22 -10.66 -49.41 21.86
CA ALA A 22 -11.80 -50.25 21.43
C ALA A 22 -13.13 -49.53 21.73
N THR A 23 -13.23 -48.30 21.22
CA THR A 23 -14.52 -47.68 20.89
C THR A 23 -14.38 -47.11 19.51
N ALA A 24 -15.29 -47.49 18.61
CA ALA A 24 -15.37 -47.04 17.24
C ALA A 24 -15.41 -45.50 17.17
N THR A 25 -14.24 -44.89 17.07
CA THR A 25 -14.07 -43.58 16.45
C THR A 25 -13.47 -43.89 15.10
N ALA A 26 -14.28 -43.74 14.06
CA ALA A 26 -13.80 -43.84 12.69
C ALA A 26 -12.51 -43.02 12.59
N ALA A 27 -11.43 -43.67 12.16
CA ALA A 27 -10.17 -43.01 11.83
C ALA A 27 -10.50 -41.94 10.78
N GLN A 28 -10.66 -40.69 11.21
CA GLN A 28 -10.69 -39.61 10.26
C GLN A 28 -9.29 -39.54 9.66
N PRO A 29 -9.16 -39.70 8.34
CA PRO A 29 -7.88 -39.52 7.67
C PRO A 29 -7.31 -38.17 8.10
N ALA A 30 -6.07 -38.14 8.59
CA ALA A 30 -5.39 -36.87 8.85
C ALA A 30 -5.52 -36.02 7.59
N PRO A 31 -6.04 -34.79 7.69
CA PRO A 31 -6.27 -33.97 6.52
C PRO A 31 -4.94 -33.86 5.77
N PRO A 32 -4.94 -34.14 4.45
CA PRO A 32 -3.72 -34.22 3.67
C PRO A 32 -2.86 -32.97 3.88
N ALA A 33 -1.55 -33.13 3.99
CA ALA A 33 -0.63 -32.03 4.29
C ALA A 33 -0.71 -30.84 3.32
N TYR A 34 -1.29 -31.01 2.11
CA TYR A 34 -1.57 -29.92 1.18
C TYR A 34 -2.75 -29.03 1.60
N MET A 35 -3.72 -29.55 2.35
CA MET A 35 -4.87 -28.78 2.86
C MET A 35 -4.44 -27.72 3.89
N GLN A 36 -3.33 -27.93 4.61
CA GLN A 36 -2.83 -26.94 5.58
C GLN A 36 -2.25 -25.68 4.90
N PHE A 37 -1.80 -25.81 3.64
CA PHE A 37 -1.23 -24.69 2.88
C PHE A 37 -2.29 -23.87 2.14
N VAL A 38 -3.51 -24.40 1.98
CA VAL A 38 -4.65 -23.72 1.37
C VAL A 38 -4.92 -22.33 1.98
N PRO A 39 -5.04 -22.15 3.31
CA PRO A 39 -5.25 -20.83 3.90
C PRO A 39 -4.11 -19.84 3.63
N PHE A 40 -2.85 -20.30 3.61
CA PHE A 40 -1.69 -19.45 3.30
C PHE A 40 -1.72 -18.97 1.84
N VAL A 41 -2.04 -19.85 0.89
CA VAL A 41 -2.12 -19.49 -0.54
C VAL A 41 -3.26 -18.50 -0.79
N ILE A 42 -4.41 -18.67 -0.12
CA ILE A 42 -5.53 -17.74 -0.21
C ILE A 42 -5.12 -16.34 0.29
N ILE A 43 -4.47 -16.25 1.45
CA ILE A 43 -4.01 -14.97 2.02
C ILE A 43 -3.01 -14.29 1.07
N ILE A 44 -2.00 -15.01 0.60
CA ILE A 44 -0.99 -14.46 -0.33
C ILE A 44 -1.67 -13.99 -1.63
N GLY A 45 -2.63 -14.76 -2.16
CA GLY A 45 -3.36 -14.41 -3.37
C GLY A 45 -4.19 -13.14 -3.22
N VAL A 46 -4.91 -12.98 -2.10
CA VAL A 46 -5.74 -11.78 -1.84
C VAL A 46 -4.86 -10.54 -1.65
N PHE A 47 -3.81 -10.61 -0.83
CA PHE A 47 -2.89 -9.49 -0.62
C PHE A 47 -2.14 -9.08 -1.90
N TYR A 48 -1.70 -10.06 -2.70
CA TYR A 48 -1.06 -9.83 -4.00
C TYR A 48 -2.01 -9.09 -4.94
N PHE A 49 -3.26 -9.55 -5.06
CA PHE A 49 -4.24 -8.95 -5.96
C PHE A 49 -4.65 -7.53 -5.52
N PHE A 50 -4.80 -7.31 -4.20
CA PHE A 50 -5.20 -6.01 -3.66
C PHE A 50 -4.08 -4.95 -3.72
N LEU A 51 -2.80 -5.29 -3.59
CA LEU A 51 -1.69 -4.31 -3.60
C LEU A 51 -1.10 -4.01 -4.98
N ILE A 52 -1.04 -4.99 -5.89
CA ILE A 52 -0.38 -4.82 -7.20
C ILE A 52 -1.24 -4.06 -8.21
N ARG A 53 -2.55 -4.34 -8.23
CA ARG A 53 -3.49 -3.66 -9.13
C ARG A 53 -3.60 -2.14 -8.90
N PRO A 54 -3.66 -1.60 -7.66
CA PRO A 54 -3.80 -0.16 -7.46
C PRO A 54 -2.53 0.65 -7.77
N GLN A 55 -1.34 0.07 -7.65
CA GLN A 55 -0.09 0.83 -7.79
C GLN A 55 0.22 1.25 -9.22
N ALA A 56 0.02 0.37 -10.20
CA ALA A 56 0.32 0.66 -11.60
C ALA A 56 -0.55 1.81 -12.16
N LYS A 57 -1.78 1.97 -11.63
CA LYS A 57 -2.69 3.04 -12.04
C LYS A 57 -2.15 4.42 -11.64
N LYS A 58 -1.68 4.58 -10.39
CA LYS A 58 -1.13 5.86 -9.90
C LYS A 58 0.16 6.28 -10.62
N GLN A 59 1.02 5.32 -10.96
CA GLN A 59 2.26 5.62 -11.70
C GLN A 59 1.96 6.09 -13.12
N LYS A 60 0.99 5.45 -13.80
CA LYS A 60 0.56 5.85 -15.14
C LYS A 60 -0.08 7.24 -15.13
N GLU A 61 -0.98 7.51 -14.18
CA GLU A 61 -1.62 8.83 -14.02
C GLU A 61 -0.59 9.94 -13.77
N THR A 62 0.42 9.67 -12.93
CA THR A 62 1.50 10.62 -12.67
C THR A 62 2.32 10.89 -13.93
N GLN A 63 2.72 9.86 -14.69
CA GLN A 63 3.47 10.06 -15.92
C GLN A 63 2.68 10.83 -16.99
N THR A 64 1.39 10.53 -17.14
CA THR A 64 0.52 11.26 -18.06
C THR A 64 0.41 12.74 -17.66
N PHE A 65 0.24 13.03 -16.36
CA PHE A 65 0.23 14.41 -15.88
C PHE A 65 1.54 15.15 -16.17
N LEU A 66 2.68 14.52 -15.86
CA LEU A 66 3.99 15.11 -16.12
C LEU A 66 4.21 15.40 -17.61
N SER A 67 3.70 14.55 -18.51
CA SER A 67 3.82 14.74 -19.95
C SER A 67 3.03 15.94 -20.49
N GLY A 68 1.97 16.37 -19.80
CA GLY A 68 1.11 17.47 -20.22
C GLY A 68 1.57 18.87 -19.81
N LEU A 69 2.65 18.99 -19.05
CA LEU A 69 3.16 20.28 -18.56
C LEU A 69 3.76 21.14 -19.69
N LYS A 70 3.39 22.42 -19.75
CA LYS A 70 3.88 23.38 -20.74
C LYS A 70 4.59 24.57 -20.10
N VAL A 71 5.46 25.23 -20.86
CA VAL A 71 6.07 26.49 -20.44
C VAL A 71 4.97 27.53 -20.23
N GLY A 72 5.04 28.27 -19.13
CA GLY A 72 4.05 29.26 -18.76
C GLY A 72 2.96 28.75 -17.81
N ASP A 73 2.83 27.44 -17.59
CA ASP A 73 1.89 26.90 -16.62
C ASP A 73 2.30 27.29 -15.20
N GLN A 74 1.30 27.59 -14.37
CA GLN A 74 1.51 27.81 -12.95
C GLN A 74 1.31 26.48 -12.23
N VAL A 75 2.28 26.08 -11.41
CA VAL A 75 2.32 24.76 -10.78
C VAL A 75 2.69 24.88 -9.31
N ILE A 76 2.45 23.81 -8.55
CA ILE A 76 2.90 23.68 -7.17
C ILE A 76 3.84 22.47 -7.04
N THR A 77 4.94 22.60 -6.33
CA THR A 77 5.81 21.45 -6.07
C THR A 77 5.24 20.61 -4.92
N GLN A 78 5.72 19.37 -4.77
CA GLN A 78 5.43 18.52 -3.59
C GLN A 78 5.73 19.21 -2.25
N SER A 79 6.68 20.15 -2.23
CA SER A 79 7.05 20.92 -1.04
C SER A 79 6.20 22.18 -0.81
N GLY A 80 5.18 22.43 -1.63
CA GLY A 80 4.29 23.59 -1.49
C GLY A 80 4.82 24.88 -2.11
N ILE A 81 5.84 24.81 -2.97
CA ILE A 81 6.36 25.99 -3.67
C ILE A 81 5.49 26.26 -4.89
N LEU A 82 4.90 27.45 -4.96
CA LEU A 82 4.16 27.92 -6.12
C LEU A 82 5.10 28.67 -7.06
N GLY A 83 4.99 28.40 -8.35
CA GLY A 83 5.79 29.10 -9.36
C GLY A 83 5.23 28.93 -10.76
N ARG A 84 5.78 29.69 -11.69
CA ARG A 84 5.51 29.55 -13.12
C ARG A 84 6.63 28.76 -13.78
N ILE A 85 6.31 27.87 -14.71
CA ILE A 85 7.33 27.16 -15.46
C ILE A 85 7.98 28.10 -16.48
N ALA A 86 9.27 28.40 -16.29
CA ALA A 86 10.06 29.22 -17.20
C ALA A 86 10.70 28.36 -18.32
N ALA A 87 11.09 27.13 -17.99
CA ALA A 87 11.64 26.18 -18.97
C ALA A 87 11.36 24.74 -18.54
N LEU A 88 11.15 23.85 -19.51
CA LEU A 88 11.06 22.40 -19.31
C LEU A 88 12.20 21.69 -20.03
N THR A 89 12.70 20.64 -19.38
CA THR A 89 13.56 19.61 -19.96
C THR A 89 12.95 18.24 -19.61
N ASP A 90 13.53 17.14 -20.11
CA ASP A 90 13.00 15.80 -19.86
C ASP A 90 12.93 15.44 -18.37
N LYS A 91 13.99 15.74 -17.62
CA LYS A 91 14.11 15.39 -16.20
C LYS A 91 13.94 16.57 -15.24
N LEU A 92 14.18 17.78 -15.71
CA LEU A 92 14.24 18.99 -14.90
C LEU A 92 13.23 20.03 -15.39
N VAL A 93 12.70 20.80 -14.46
CA VAL A 93 11.82 21.94 -14.71
C VAL A 93 12.40 23.15 -13.99
N THR A 94 12.53 24.26 -14.69
CA THR A 94 12.93 25.55 -14.10
C THR A 94 11.66 26.31 -13.74
N LEU A 95 11.44 26.53 -12.45
CA LEU A 95 10.33 27.34 -11.94
C LEU A 95 10.84 28.72 -11.55
N GLU A 96 10.09 29.73 -11.96
CA GLU A 96 10.20 31.08 -11.46
C GLU A 96 9.23 31.24 -10.29
N VAL A 97 9.78 31.51 -9.10
CA VAL A 97 9.02 31.62 -7.84
C VAL A 97 8.82 33.09 -7.45
N ALA A 98 9.78 33.94 -7.81
CA ALA A 98 9.75 35.38 -7.62
C ALA A 98 10.59 36.06 -8.72
N ASN A 99 10.49 37.39 -8.83
CA ASN A 99 11.25 38.17 -9.80
C ASN A 99 12.76 37.87 -9.69
N ASN A 100 13.38 37.42 -10.79
CA ASN A 100 14.78 36.99 -10.87
C ASN A 100 15.18 35.79 -9.99
N VAL A 101 14.22 35.08 -9.38
CA VAL A 101 14.49 33.86 -8.59
C VAL A 101 13.98 32.65 -9.35
N GLN A 102 14.91 31.91 -9.94
CA GLN A 102 14.65 30.65 -10.63
C GLN A 102 15.23 29.48 -9.85
N ILE A 103 14.42 28.44 -9.67
CA ILE A 103 14.83 27.18 -9.04
C ILE A 103 14.68 26.04 -10.03
N LYS A 104 15.63 25.09 -9.99
CA LYS A 104 15.55 23.86 -10.76
C LYS A 104 15.03 22.75 -9.86
N VAL A 105 13.93 22.13 -10.28
CA VAL A 105 13.35 20.98 -9.58
C VAL A 105 13.22 19.81 -10.55
N MET A 106 13.14 18.61 -10.00
CA MET A 106 12.86 17.42 -10.80
C MET A 106 11.42 17.46 -11.30
N ARG A 107 11.21 17.06 -12.56
CA ARG A 107 9.86 17.00 -13.16
C ARG A 107 8.91 16.14 -12.32
N SER A 108 9.40 15.06 -11.73
CA SER A 108 8.63 14.17 -10.83
C SER A 108 8.09 14.84 -9.56
N GLN A 109 8.62 16.01 -9.19
CA GLN A 109 8.22 16.72 -7.96
C GLN A 109 7.18 17.82 -8.22
N VAL A 110 6.75 18.00 -9.47
CA VAL A 110 5.70 18.96 -9.85
C VAL A 110 4.34 18.30 -9.69
N LEU A 111 3.46 18.91 -8.90
CA LEU A 111 2.06 18.51 -8.70
C LEU A 111 1.16 19.61 -9.23
N THR A 112 0.05 19.23 -9.87
CA THR A 112 -1.04 20.09 -10.38
C THR A 112 -0.64 21.41 -11.08
N SER A 113 -1.00 21.54 -12.36
CA SER A 113 -1.13 22.86 -12.96
C SER A 113 -2.37 23.54 -12.36
N GLN A 114 -2.28 24.83 -12.05
CA GLN A 114 -3.31 25.58 -11.33
C GLN A 114 -4.61 25.82 -12.10
N ALA A 115 -4.91 25.02 -13.12
CA ALA A 115 -6.27 24.95 -13.68
C ALA A 115 -7.30 24.54 -12.60
N VAL A 116 -6.89 23.84 -11.53
CA VAL A 116 -7.77 23.34 -10.47
C VAL A 116 -7.92 24.30 -9.27
N LEU A 117 -7.07 25.32 -9.13
CA LEU A 117 -7.14 26.28 -8.02
C LEU A 117 -7.91 27.58 -8.34
N GLN A 118 -8.24 27.81 -9.60
CA GLN A 118 -9.02 29.00 -10.01
C GLN A 118 -10.53 28.73 -10.13
N ASP A 119 -10.97 27.47 -10.19
CA ASP A 119 -12.40 27.13 -10.29
C ASP A 119 -13.16 27.21 -8.94
N LYS A 120 -12.46 27.31 -7.81
CA LYS A 120 -13.08 27.33 -6.46
C LYS A 120 -13.05 28.70 -5.76
N LYS A 121 -13.02 29.80 -6.51
CA LYS A 121 -13.24 31.16 -5.97
C LYS A 121 -14.33 31.97 -6.69
N GLU A 122 -15.08 31.36 -7.61
CA GLU A 122 -16.31 31.94 -8.14
C GLU A 122 -17.52 31.11 -7.72
N GLY A 123 -17.91 31.29 -6.46
CA GLY A 123 -19.17 30.79 -5.92
C GLY A 123 -19.50 31.65 -4.72
N LYS A 124 -20.25 32.73 -5.00
CA LYS A 124 -20.86 33.63 -4.00
C LYS A 124 -21.52 32.88 -2.86
#